data_AF-A0A3D2R1Y1-F1
#
_entry.id   AF-A0A3D2R1Y1-F1
#
_cell.length_a   1.000
_cell.length_b   1.000
_cell.length_c   1.000
_cell.angle_alpha   90.00
_cell.angle_beta   90.00
_cell.angle_gamma   90.00
#
_symmetry.space_group_name_H-M   'P 1'
#
loop_
_entity.id
_entity.type
_entity.pdbx_description
1 polymer ?
#
loop_
_entity_poly.entity_id
_entity_poly.type
_entity_poly.pdbx_seq_one_letter_code
_entity_poly.pdbx_strand_id
1 'polypeptide(L)' 'TRRGNRRYYQQEDVLLIRKIRDLLYFDGFTIQGAKSKLSDRLFVKEATSLEAIQKAQAELPLTSDNEPS' A
#
# COMPACT_ATOMS: atom_id res chain seq x y z
N THR A 1 -8.07 36.07 2.04
CA THR A 1 -7.76 34.86 2.83
C THR A 1 -7.29 33.75 1.92
N ARG A 2 -6.00 33.35 1.98
CA ARG A 2 -5.48 32.22 1.21
C ARG A 2 -5.99 30.92 1.84
N ARG A 3 -7.07 30.35 1.28
CA ARG A 3 -7.52 29.00 1.66
C ARG A 3 -6.47 27.99 1.18
N GLY A 4 -5.86 27.30 2.14
CA GLY A 4 -4.76 26.37 1.91
C GLY A 4 -5.14 25.19 1.02
N ASN A 5 -4.19 24.78 0.17
CA ASN A 5 -4.34 23.74 -0.83
C ASN A 5 -4.17 22.35 -0.18
N ARG A 6 -5.07 21.97 0.74
CA ARG A 6 -5.06 20.63 1.34
C ARG A 6 -5.46 19.63 0.26
N ARG A 7 -4.53 18.77 -0.12
CA ARG A 7 -4.78 17.67 -1.04
C ARG A 7 -5.13 16.44 -0.22
N TYR A 8 -6.35 15.96 -0.40
CA TYR A 8 -6.76 14.68 0.16
C TYR A 8 -6.44 13.60 -0.85
N TYR A 9 -5.77 12.56 -0.37
CA TYR A 9 -5.40 11.39 -1.14
C TYR A 9 -6.26 10.22 -0.68
N GLN A 10 -6.65 9.37 -1.63
CA GLN A 10 -7.36 8.15 -1.32
C GLN A 10 -6.38 7.05 -0.90
N GLN A 11 -6.90 5.97 -0.31
CA GLN A 11 -6.08 4.80 0.04
C GLN A 11 -5.30 4.26 -1.16
N GLU A 12 -5.93 4.26 -2.34
CA GLU A 12 -5.33 3.84 -3.61
C GLU A 12 -4.08 4.66 -3.95
N ASP A 13 -4.12 5.98 -3.77
CA ASP A 13 -2.97 6.85 -4.03
C ASP A 13 -1.81 6.52 -3.09
N VAL A 14 -2.10 6.25 -1.82
CA VAL A 14 -1.07 5.89 -0.83
C VAL A 14 -0.41 4.57 -1.18
N LEU A 15 -1.20 3.58 -1.63
CA LEU A 15 -0.68 2.29 -2.09
C LEU A 15 0.17 2.44 -3.36
N LEU A 16 -0.27 3.28 -4.29
CA LEU A 16 0.47 3.61 -5.51
C LEU A 16 1.83 4.21 -5.16
N ILE A 17 1.87 5.16 -4.23
CA ILE A 17 3.11 5.81 -3.78
C ILE A 17 4.06 4.81 -3.11
N ARG A 18 3.55 3.88 -2.29
CA ARG A 18 4.36 2.81 -1.70
C ARG A 18 5.01 1.95 -2.78
N LYS A 19 4.24 1.52 -3.78
CA LYS A 19 4.77 0.71 -4.87
C LYS A 19 5.80 1.45 -5.71
N ILE A 20 5.57 2.73 -6.02
CA ILE A 20 6.55 3.58 -6.71
C ILE A 20 7.85 3.67 -5.89
N ARG A 21 7.75 3.82 -4.57
CA ARG A 21 8.92 3.85 -3.69
C ARG A 21 9.72 2.54 -3.77
N ASP A 22 9.05 1.40 -3.72
CA ASP A 22 9.72 0.10 -3.79
C ASP A 22 10.46 -0.06 -5.13
N LEU A 23 9.80 0.27 -6.25
CA LEU A 23 10.43 0.20 -7.58
C LEU A 23 11.68 1.09 -7.69
N LEU A 24 11.67 2.27 -7.08
CA LEU A 24 12.80 3.20 -7.16
C LEU A 24 13.95 2.82 -6.23
N TYR A 25 13.64 2.45 -4.98
CA TYR A 25 14.65 2.30 -3.94
C TYR A 25 15.06 0.84 -3.67
N PHE A 26 14.18 -0.13 -3.90
CA PHE A 26 14.53 -1.55 -3.79
C PHE A 26 14.99 -2.12 -5.12
N ASP A 27 14.20 -1.94 -6.18
CA ASP A 27 14.50 -2.54 -7.48
C ASP A 27 15.48 -1.69 -8.31
N GLY A 28 15.68 -0.42 -7.93
CA GLY A 28 16.64 0.49 -8.59
C GLY A 28 16.17 1.00 -9.95
N PHE A 29 14.87 1.00 -10.23
CA PHE A 29 14.35 1.57 -11.47
C PHE A 29 14.49 3.10 -11.51
N THR A 30 14.58 3.65 -12.71
CA THR A 30 14.39 5.08 -12.93
C THR A 30 12.91 5.43 -12.88
N ILE A 31 12.57 6.72 -12.73
CA ILE A 31 11.17 7.19 -12.74
C ILE A 31 10.41 6.68 -13.97
N GLN A 32 11.05 6.69 -15.13
CA GLN A 32 10.45 6.25 -16.38
C GLN A 32 10.29 4.72 -16.42
N GLY A 33 11.27 3.98 -15.91
CA GLY A 33 11.21 2.51 -15.78
C GLY A 33 10.10 2.06 -14.81
N ALA A 34 10.01 2.69 -13.64
CA ALA A 34 8.96 2.42 -12.67
C ALA A 34 7.57 2.72 -13.25
N LYS A 35 7.41 3.84 -13.97
CA LYS A 35 6.16 4.19 -14.65
C LYS A 35 5.77 3.17 -15.73
N SER A 36 6.73 2.71 -16.52
CA SER A 36 6.48 1.65 -17.52
C SER A 36 5.96 0.39 -16.83
N LYS A 37 6.60 -0.03 -15.74
CA LYS A 37 6.17 -1.21 -14.97
C LYS A 37 4.79 -1.07 -14.33
N LEU A 38 4.45 0.13 -13.85
CA LEU A 38 3.13 0.43 -13.26
C LEU A 38 2.00 0.43 -14.31
N SER A 39 2.35 0.76 -15.56
CA SER A 39 1.42 0.82 -16.70
C SER A 39 1.05 -0.58 -17.23
N ASP A 40 1.92 -1.56 -17.01
CA ASP A 40 1.61 -2.97 -17.24
C ASP A 40 0.49 -3.37 -16.26
N ARG A 41 -0.73 -3.53 -16.80
CA ARG A 41 -2.04 -3.66 -16.12
C ARG A 41 -2.15 -4.66 -14.96
N LEU A 42 -1.12 -5.45 -14.68
CA LEU A 42 -1.08 -6.42 -13.58
C LEU A 42 -0.85 -5.75 -12.22
N PHE A 43 -0.16 -4.60 -12.17
CA PHE A 43 0.36 -4.07 -10.91
C PHE A 43 -0.64 -3.28 -10.06
N VAL A 44 -1.66 -2.67 -10.67
CA VAL A 44 -2.68 -1.91 -9.91
C VAL A 44 -3.66 -2.86 -9.21
N LYS A 45 -3.89 -4.06 -9.76
CA LYS A 45 -4.80 -5.06 -9.18
C LYS A 45 -4.27 -5.71 -7.91
N GLU A 46 -2.96 -5.94 -7.80
CA GLU A 46 -2.37 -6.52 -6.58
C GLU A 46 -2.42 -5.56 -5.39
N ALA A 47 -2.27 -4.25 -5.64
CA ALA A 47 -2.30 -3.24 -4.59
C ALA A 47 -3.71 -3.09 -3.98
N THR A 48 -4.76 -3.29 -4.77
CA THR A 48 -6.17 -3.16 -4.34
C THR A 48 -6.79 -4.45 -3.83
N SER A 49 -6.05 -5.57 -3.80
CA SER A 49 -6.51 -6.85 -3.25
C SER A 49 -6.87 -6.70 -1.77
N LEU A 50 -8.15 -6.43 -1.48
CA LEU A 50 -8.73 -6.39 -0.13
C LEU A 50 -8.45 -7.69 0.65
N GLU A 51 -8.31 -8.81 -0.07
CA GLU A 51 -7.96 -10.12 0.49
C GLU A 51 -6.61 -10.14 1.22
N ALA A 52 -5.61 -9.40 0.74
CA ALA A 52 -4.29 -9.34 1.41
C ALA A 52 -4.34 -8.55 2.73
N ILE A 53 -5.17 -7.50 2.77
CA ILE A 53 -5.40 -6.69 3.97
C ILE A 53 -6.18 -7.52 5.01
N GLN A 54 -7.21 -8.25 4.57
CA GLN A 54 -8.00 -9.14 5.44
C GLN A 54 -7.16 -10.29 6.00
N LYS A 55 -6.28 -10.90 5.19
CA LYS A 55 -5.41 -11.99 5.63
C LYS A 55 -4.42 -11.54 6.71
N ALA A 56 -3.85 -10.34 6.59
CA ALA A 56 -2.99 -9.74 7.61
C ALA A 56 -3.74 -9.40 8.91
N GLN A 57 -5.04 -9.10 8.84
CA GLN A 57 -5.88 -8.84 10.02
C GLN A 57 -6.36 -10.13 10.71
N ALA A 58 -6.48 -11.24 9.97
CA ALA A 58 -6.94 -12.52 10.50
C ALA A 58 -5.85 -13.32 11.25
N GLU A 59 -4.56 -13.03 11.04
CA GLU A 59 -3.43 -13.78 11.61
C GLU A 59 -2.98 -13.30 13.01
N LEU A 60 -3.73 -12.43 13.71
CA LEU A 60 -3.56 -12.26 15.15
C LEU A 60 -4.46 -13.24 15.91
N PRO A 61 -3.96 -14.40 16.38
CA PRO A 61 -4.59 -15.04 17.52
C PRO A 61 -4.29 -14.14 18.73
N LEU A 62 -5.30 -13.46 19.27
CA LEU A 62 -5.24 -13.17 20.71
C LEU A 62 -5.31 -14.55 21.38
N THR A 63 -4.15 -15.11 21.73
CA THR A 63 -4.10 -16.18 22.73
C THR A 63 -4.65 -15.57 24.01
N SER A 64 -5.92 -15.88 24.25
CA SER A 64 -6.63 -15.73 25.49
C SER A 64 -5.99 -16.64 26.53
N ASP A 65 -4.83 -16.27 27.05
CA ASP A 65 -4.18 -16.99 28.15
C ASP A 65 -3.86 -16.02 29.28
N ASN A 66 -4.89 -15.66 30.06
CA ASN A 66 -4.75 -15.64 31.52
C ASN A 66 -6.13 -15.60 32.21
N GLU A 67 -6.64 -16.79 32.53
CA GLU A 67 -7.69 -17.04 33.54
C GLU A 67 -7.13 -16.83 34.99
N PRO A 68 -7.97 -16.81 36.03
CA PRO A 68 -7.93 -15.85 37.14
C PRO A 68 -7.03 -16.26 38.32
N SER A 69 -6.76 -15.31 39.21
CA SER A 69 -6.32 -15.56 40.60
C SER A 69 -7.41 -15.15 41.58
#